data_AF-R7MH43-F1
#
_entry.id   AF-R7MH43-F1
#
_cell.length_a   1.000
_cell.length_b   1.000
_cell.length_c   1.000
_cell.angle_alpha   90.00
_cell.angle_beta   90.00
_cell.angle_gamma   90.00
#
_symmetry.space_group_name_H-M   'P 1'
#
loop_
_entity.id
_entity.type
_entity.pdbx_description
1 polymer ?
#
loop_
_entity_poly.entity_id
_entity_poly.type
_entity_poly.pdbx_seq_one_letter_code
_entity_poly.pdbx_strand_id
1 'polypeptide(L)'
;MGYSVVVYFYNPNIFPLEEYERRLEAEKTLCSHFGCELIVGEYEPEVYYDYVAGLENEPEKGKRCDKCFELRLRKSAELAKLMGINEFTTSMVISPHKNYEKLTAIGNSIAEEFGLTYNSTNFRKSDGFLKTNNISKSLNLYRQNYCGCKFAMRNS
;
A
#
# COMPACT_ATOMS: atom_id res chain seq x y z
N MET A 1 -16.44 2.97 -19.43
CA MET A 1 -16.48 3.66 -18.13
C MET A 1 -15.12 3.51 -17.50
N GLY A 2 -14.42 4.62 -17.28
CA GLY A 2 -13.12 4.64 -16.59
C GLY A 2 -13.30 5.23 -15.19
N TYR A 3 -12.40 4.87 -14.28
CA TYR A 3 -12.30 5.53 -12.97
C TYR A 3 -11.42 6.78 -13.11
N SER A 4 -11.79 7.86 -12.44
CA SER A 4 -10.85 8.93 -12.09
C SER A 4 -10.20 8.55 -10.77
N VAL A 5 -8.86 8.57 -10.70
CA VAL A 5 -8.12 8.06 -9.56
C VAL A 5 -7.21 9.13 -8.96
N VAL A 6 -7.16 9.16 -7.63
CA VAL A 6 -6.16 9.86 -6.83
C VAL A 6 -5.33 8.80 -6.14
N VAL A 7 -4.00 8.94 -6.19
CA VAL A 7 -3.07 8.03 -5.53
C VAL A 7 -2.73 8.60 -4.17
N TYR A 8 -2.84 7.77 -3.13
CA TYR A 8 -2.41 8.13 -1.78
C TYR A 8 -1.22 7.26 -1.36
N PHE A 9 -0.06 7.89 -1.17
CA PHE A 9 1.15 7.23 -0.71
C PHE A 9 1.30 7.42 0.80
N TYR A 10 0.87 6.42 1.57
CA TYR A 10 1.06 6.36 3.02
C TYR A 10 1.67 5.02 3.42
N ASN A 11 2.94 5.08 3.81
CA ASN A 11 3.79 3.92 4.08
C ASN A 11 4.72 4.18 5.30
N PRO A 12 4.16 4.44 6.49
CA PRO A 12 4.95 4.72 7.69
C PRO A 12 5.85 3.55 8.11
N ASN A 13 5.53 2.33 7.65
CA ASN A 13 6.29 1.13 7.97
C ASN A 13 7.64 1.04 7.25
N ILE A 14 7.89 1.84 6.20
CA ILE A 14 9.11 1.73 5.40
C ILE A 14 10.28 2.25 6.22
N PHE A 15 11.33 1.44 6.31
CA PHE A 15 12.58 1.72 6.98
C PHE A 15 13.72 1.06 6.20
N PRO A 16 14.88 1.71 6.05
CA PRO A 16 15.21 3.05 6.59
C PRO A 16 14.60 4.18 5.73
N LEU A 17 14.82 5.44 6.11
CA LEU A 17 14.23 6.61 5.45
C LEU A 17 14.59 6.66 3.96
N GLU A 18 15.81 6.27 3.59
CA GLU A 18 16.27 6.25 2.20
C GLU A 18 15.43 5.29 1.35
N GLU A 19 14.94 4.19 1.93
CA GLU A 19 14.01 3.29 1.23
C GLU A 19 12.66 3.96 1.00
N TYR A 20 12.17 4.73 1.98
CA TYR A 20 10.91 5.47 1.85
C TYR A 20 11.00 6.49 0.71
N GLU A 21 12.07 7.29 0.68
CA GLU A 21 12.32 8.30 -0.35
C GLU A 21 12.40 7.67 -1.74
N ARG A 22 13.13 6.56 -1.90
CA ARG A 22 13.24 5.86 -3.20
C ARG A 22 11.89 5.34 -3.70
N ARG A 23 11.05 4.82 -2.81
CA ARG A 23 9.70 4.35 -3.18
C ARG A 23 8.77 5.51 -3.50
N LEU A 24 8.88 6.62 -2.77
CA LEU A 24 8.12 7.83 -3.05
C LEU A 24 8.49 8.43 -4.42
N GLU A 25 9.78 8.51 -4.77
CA GLU A 25 10.22 9.00 -6.08
C GLU A 25 9.75 8.10 -7.24
N ALA A 26 9.72 6.79 -7.03
CA ALA A 26 9.13 5.87 -8.00
C ALA A 26 7.62 6.12 -8.17
N GLU A 27 6.88 6.36 -7.08
CA GLU A 27 5.44 6.67 -7.14
C GLU A 27 5.17 8.01 -7.83
N LYS A 28 5.98 9.05 -7.54
CA LYS A 28 5.92 10.35 -8.24
C LYS A 28 6.12 10.18 -9.75
N THR A 29 7.12 9.40 -10.14
CA THR A 29 7.40 9.11 -11.56
C THR A 29 6.22 8.41 -12.23
N LEU A 30 5.63 7.42 -11.54
CA LEU A 30 4.47 6.67 -12.03
C LEU A 30 3.23 7.56 -12.18
N CYS A 31 2.91 8.35 -11.16
CA CYS A 31 1.76 9.26 -11.17
C CYS A 31 1.92 10.34 -12.26
N SER A 32 3.13 10.90 -12.42
CA SER A 32 3.41 11.85 -13.49
C SER A 32 3.26 11.23 -14.88
N HIS A 33 3.64 9.96 -15.07
CA HIS A 33 3.49 9.27 -16.35
C HIS A 33 2.02 9.05 -16.73
N PHE A 34 1.17 8.70 -15.76
CA PHE A 34 -0.25 8.46 -15.99
C PHE A 34 -1.14 9.72 -15.84
N GLY A 35 -0.58 10.85 -15.43
CA GLY A 35 -1.33 12.07 -15.17
C GLY A 35 -2.28 11.95 -13.97
N CYS A 36 -1.92 11.13 -12.98
CA CYS A 36 -2.70 10.95 -11.76
C CYS A 36 -2.22 11.89 -10.66
N GLU A 37 -3.16 12.41 -9.87
CA GLU A 37 -2.82 13.18 -8.67
C GLU A 37 -2.20 12.26 -7.61
N LEU A 38 -1.09 12.69 -7.01
CA LEU A 38 -0.42 12.01 -5.91
C LEU A 38 -0.52 12.85 -4.63
N ILE A 39 -1.18 12.29 -3.62
CA ILE A 39 -1.18 12.80 -2.26
C ILE A 39 -0.16 11.99 -1.46
N VAL A 40 0.79 12.68 -0.84
CA VAL A 40 1.81 12.07 0.03
C VAL A 40 1.36 12.24 1.48
N GLY A 41 1.13 11.11 2.16
CA GLY A 41 0.83 11.12 3.58
C GLY A 41 2.08 11.40 4.42
N GLU A 42 1.88 11.77 5.68
CA GLU A 42 3.00 12.01 6.59
C GLU A 42 3.83 10.73 6.82
N TYR A 43 5.15 10.87 6.89
CA TYR A 43 6.05 9.77 7.21
C TYR A 43 6.18 9.65 8.73
N GLU A 44 5.32 8.82 9.32
CA GLU A 44 5.17 8.67 10.78
C GLU A 44 5.59 7.27 11.25
N PRO A 45 6.88 6.91 11.23
CA PRO A 45 7.34 5.57 11.61
C PRO A 45 7.00 5.21 13.06
N GLU A 46 7.00 6.20 13.96
CA GLU A 46 6.63 6.00 15.38
C GLU A 46 5.17 5.56 15.54
N VAL A 47 4.23 6.17 14.79
CA VAL A 47 2.82 5.72 14.77
C VAL A 47 2.73 4.26 14.33
N TYR A 48 3.52 3.85 13.33
CA TYR A 48 3.56 2.46 12.93
C TYR A 48 4.12 1.54 14.03
N TYR A 49 5.19 1.96 14.72
CA TYR A 49 5.81 1.17 15.79
C TYR A 49 4.84 0.95 16.94
N ASP A 50 4.15 1.99 17.37
CA ASP A 50 3.11 1.90 18.41
C ASP A 50 1.95 1.00 17.96
N TYR A 51 1.52 1.12 16.70
CA TYR A 51 0.42 0.33 16.15
C TYR A 51 0.71 -1.18 16.09
N VAL A 52 1.99 -1.57 16.06
CA VAL A 52 2.43 -2.98 16.03
C VAL A 52 3.17 -3.41 17.28
N ALA A 53 3.15 -2.61 18.34
CA ALA A 53 3.79 -2.93 19.60
C ALA A 53 3.33 -4.30 20.15
N GLY A 54 4.27 -5.12 20.60
CA GLY A 54 4.05 -6.50 21.03
C GLY A 54 3.95 -7.53 19.90
N LEU A 55 4.00 -7.09 18.63
CA LEU A 55 4.02 -7.97 17.44
C LEU A 55 5.36 -7.90 16.69
N GLU A 56 6.41 -7.35 17.30
CA GLU A 56 7.71 -7.14 16.68
C GLU A 56 8.36 -8.46 16.24
N ASN A 57 8.11 -9.52 17.01
CA ASN A 57 8.65 -10.87 16.77
C ASN A 57 7.78 -11.72 15.83
N GLU A 58 6.60 -11.24 15.41
CA GLU A 58 5.77 -11.98 14.45
C GLU A 58 6.52 -12.18 13.12
N PRO A 59 6.39 -13.37 12.49
CA PRO A 59 7.00 -13.62 11.20
C PRO A 59 6.39 -12.71 10.11
N GLU A 60 7.09 -12.55 8.98
CA GLU A 60 6.47 -11.93 7.82
C GLU A 60 5.23 -12.73 7.40
N LYS A 61 4.16 -12.02 7.01
CA LYS A 61 2.81 -12.57 6.77
C LYS A 61 2.07 -13.02 8.03
N GLY A 62 2.65 -12.81 9.22
CA GLY A 62 1.97 -12.95 10.52
C GLY A 62 1.12 -11.72 10.88
N LYS A 63 0.68 -11.65 12.14
CA LYS A 63 -0.28 -10.64 12.62
C LYS A 63 0.22 -9.20 12.47
N ARG A 64 1.53 -8.98 12.55
CA ARG A 64 2.15 -7.66 12.31
C ARG A 64 1.84 -7.13 10.90
N CYS A 65 1.83 -8.00 9.89
CA CYS A 65 1.50 -7.59 8.52
C CYS A 65 0.03 -7.23 8.39
N ASP A 66 -0.87 -7.95 9.06
CA ASP A 66 -2.31 -7.61 9.09
C ASP A 66 -2.51 -6.20 9.66
N LYS A 67 -1.87 -5.89 10.79
CA LYS A 67 -1.90 -4.56 11.41
C LYS A 67 -1.30 -3.47 10.52
N CYS A 68 -0.22 -3.76 9.81
CA CYS A 68 0.36 -2.85 8.82
C CYS A 68 -0.64 -2.50 7.70
N PHE A 69 -1.35 -3.49 7.15
CA PHE A 69 -2.35 -3.24 6.12
C PHE A 69 -3.55 -2.48 6.65
N GLU A 70 -4.01 -2.83 7.85
CA GLU A 70 -5.10 -2.15 8.53
C GLU A 70 -4.80 -0.65 8.70
N LEU A 71 -3.65 -0.30 9.28
CA LEU A 71 -3.25 1.10 9.47
C LEU A 71 -3.27 1.90 8.18
N ARG A 72 -2.72 1.31 7.10
CA ARG A 72 -2.61 1.99 5.80
C ARG A 72 -3.96 2.15 5.12
N LEU A 73 -4.81 1.11 5.15
CA LEU A 73 -6.14 1.15 4.56
C LEU A 73 -7.09 2.08 5.32
N ARG A 74 -6.98 2.14 6.66
CA ARG A 74 -7.72 3.10 7.49
C ARG A 74 -7.39 4.53 7.11
N LYS A 75 -6.11 4.86 6.98
CA LYS A 75 -5.67 6.19 6.54
C LYS A 75 -6.13 6.54 5.13
N SER A 76 -6.17 5.57 4.21
CA SER A 76 -6.78 5.75 2.90
C SER A 76 -8.29 6.03 2.98
N ALA A 77 -9.03 5.33 3.84
CA ALA A 77 -10.47 5.52 4.03
C ALA A 77 -10.80 6.88 4.68
N GLU A 78 -10.02 7.30 5.68
CA GLU A 78 -10.09 8.64 6.29
C GLU A 78 -9.95 9.73 5.23
N LEU A 79 -8.90 9.65 4.40
CA LEU A 79 -8.66 10.61 3.33
C LEU A 79 -9.77 10.59 2.27
N ALA A 80 -10.22 9.39 1.85
CA ALA A 80 -11.30 9.26 0.88
C ALA A 80 -12.58 9.98 1.35
N LYS A 81 -12.94 9.84 2.63
CA LYS A 81 -14.07 10.58 3.21
C LYS A 81 -13.88 12.08 3.21
N LEU A 82 -12.71 12.57 3.62
CA LEU A 82 -12.41 14.00 3.62
C LEU A 82 -12.52 14.61 2.21
N MET A 83 -12.19 13.83 1.18
CA MET A 83 -12.26 14.24 -0.22
C MET A 83 -13.64 13.99 -0.88
N GLY A 84 -14.60 13.38 -0.18
CA GLY A 84 -15.89 12.99 -0.76
C GLY A 84 -15.80 11.83 -1.78
N ILE A 85 -14.74 11.03 -1.73
CA ILE A 85 -14.54 9.83 -2.54
C ILE A 85 -15.26 8.65 -1.87
N ASN A 86 -16.10 7.94 -2.62
CA ASN A 86 -16.92 6.84 -2.10
C ASN A 86 -16.27 5.45 -2.21
N GLU A 87 -15.23 5.30 -3.05
CA GLU A 87 -14.56 4.03 -3.28
C GLU A 87 -13.06 4.15 -3.05
N PHE A 88 -12.46 3.14 -2.44
CA PHE A 88 -11.01 3.05 -2.32
C PHE A 88 -10.51 1.63 -2.61
N THR A 89 -9.24 1.52 -2.96
CA THR A 89 -8.56 0.26 -3.24
C THR A 89 -7.08 0.38 -2.88
N THR A 90 -6.31 -0.67 -3.14
CA THR A 90 -4.86 -0.65 -2.93
C THR A 90 -4.10 -1.47 -3.97
N SER A 91 -2.91 -1.00 -4.33
CA SER A 91 -1.96 -1.74 -5.15
C SER A 91 -1.27 -2.88 -4.39
N MET A 92 -1.41 -2.96 -3.06
CA MET A 92 -0.77 -3.98 -2.22
C MET A 92 -1.12 -5.43 -2.60
N VAL A 93 -2.29 -5.65 -3.22
CA VAL A 93 -2.76 -6.98 -3.65
C VAL A 93 -2.00 -7.55 -4.85
N ILE A 94 -1.23 -6.74 -5.59
CA ILE A 94 -0.53 -7.20 -6.81
C ILE A 94 0.57 -8.22 -6.49
N SER A 95 1.21 -8.14 -5.32
CA SER A 95 2.33 -9.03 -4.97
C SER A 95 1.85 -10.47 -4.70
N PRO A 96 2.40 -11.51 -5.38
CA PRO A 96 1.97 -12.90 -5.22
C PRO A 96 2.14 -13.43 -3.79
N HIS A 97 3.03 -12.80 -3.01
CA HIS A 97 3.34 -13.21 -1.64
C HIS A 97 2.34 -12.71 -0.59
N LYS A 98 1.36 -11.88 -0.97
CA LYS A 98 0.37 -11.30 -0.05
C LYS A 98 -0.93 -12.11 -0.10
N ASN A 99 -1.51 -12.35 1.09
CA ASN A 99 -2.79 -13.03 1.25
C ASN A 99 -3.93 -12.08 0.82
N TYR A 100 -4.43 -12.29 -0.39
CA TYR A 100 -5.46 -11.46 -1.01
C TYR A 100 -6.78 -11.50 -0.24
N GLU A 101 -7.19 -12.66 0.26
CA GLU A 101 -8.46 -12.84 0.99
C GLU A 101 -8.43 -12.05 2.30
N LYS A 102 -7.32 -12.17 3.05
CA LYS A 102 -7.12 -11.46 4.31
C LYS A 102 -7.14 -9.94 4.12
N LEU A 103 -6.42 -9.45 3.11
CA LEU A 103 -6.36 -8.02 2.81
C LEU A 103 -7.73 -7.49 2.35
N THR A 104 -8.44 -8.27 1.54
CA THR A 104 -9.81 -7.93 1.12
C THR A 104 -10.77 -7.89 2.29
N ALA A 105 -10.68 -8.82 3.24
CA ALA A 105 -11.49 -8.81 4.46
C ALA A 105 -11.22 -7.56 5.32
N ILE A 106 -9.95 -7.18 5.50
CA ILE A 106 -9.57 -5.94 6.21
C ILE A 106 -10.14 -4.71 5.49
N GLY A 107 -9.97 -4.63 4.16
CA GLY A 107 -10.48 -3.52 3.35
C GLY A 107 -12.00 -3.38 3.44
N ASN A 108 -12.74 -4.49 3.33
CA ASN A 108 -14.20 -4.50 3.45
C ASN A 108 -14.68 -4.07 4.85
N SER A 109 -14.02 -4.55 5.91
CA SER A 109 -14.37 -4.16 7.29
C SER A 109 -14.17 -2.66 7.52
N ILE A 110 -13.09 -2.08 6.99
CA ILE A 110 -12.85 -0.63 7.06
C ILE A 110 -13.86 0.12 6.20
N ALA A 111 -14.19 -0.39 5.01
CA ALA A 111 -15.16 0.23 4.15
C ALA A 111 -16.54 0.30 4.80
N GLU A 112 -16.98 -0.76 5.49
CA GLU A 112 -18.22 -0.78 6.24
C GLU A 112 -18.22 0.26 7.38
N GLU A 113 -17.15 0.30 8.18
CA GLU A 113 -17.00 1.25 9.29
C GLU A 113 -17.09 2.71 8.84
N PHE A 114 -16.45 3.03 7.72
CA PHE A 114 -16.46 4.37 7.16
C PHE A 114 -17.69 4.62 6.28
N GLY A 115 -18.47 3.61 5.87
CA GLY A 115 -19.51 3.78 4.86
C GLY A 115 -18.94 4.16 3.48
N LEU A 116 -17.92 3.42 3.04
CA LEU A 116 -17.29 3.45 1.73
C LEU A 116 -17.45 2.10 1.03
N THR A 117 -17.01 2.02 -0.22
CA THR A 117 -16.85 0.75 -0.95
C THR A 117 -15.38 0.41 -1.10
N TYR A 118 -14.96 -0.78 -0.66
CA TYR A 118 -13.64 -1.30 -0.97
C TYR A 118 -13.67 -2.07 -2.29
N ASN A 119 -12.95 -1.57 -3.30
CA ASN A 119 -12.84 -2.23 -4.59
C ASN A 119 -11.69 -3.24 -4.56
N SER A 120 -12.02 -4.52 -4.40
CA SER A 120 -11.02 -5.58 -4.27
C SER A 120 -10.46 -6.10 -5.60
N THR A 121 -10.58 -5.37 -6.72
CA THR A 121 -10.25 -5.92 -8.05
C THR A 121 -8.91 -6.67 -8.06
N ASN A 122 -8.96 -7.97 -8.43
CA ASN A 122 -7.77 -8.80 -8.47
C ASN A 122 -7.00 -8.57 -9.77
N PHE A 123 -6.13 -7.56 -9.74
CA PHE A 123 -5.26 -7.20 -10.86
C PHE A 123 -4.19 -8.25 -11.20
N ARG A 124 -4.11 -9.40 -10.48
CA ARG A 124 -3.23 -10.51 -10.88
C ARG A 124 -3.80 -11.30 -12.06
N LYS A 125 -5.12 -11.29 -12.23
CA LYS A 125 -5.79 -11.95 -13.36
C LYS A 125 -5.57 -11.09 -14.63
N SER A 126 -5.44 -11.74 -15.79
CA SER A 126 -5.31 -11.06 -17.11
C SER A 126 -4.00 -10.26 -17.34
N ASP A 127 -2.85 -10.89 -17.11
CA ASP A 127 -1.50 -10.36 -17.39
C ASP A 127 -1.07 -9.11 -16.61
N GLY A 128 -1.79 -8.71 -15.55
CA GLY A 128 -1.49 -7.49 -14.80
C GLY A 128 -0.09 -7.46 -14.17
N PHE A 129 0.46 -8.62 -13.79
CA PHE A 129 1.85 -8.72 -13.32
C PHE A 129 2.86 -8.43 -14.44
N LEU A 130 2.63 -8.96 -15.65
CA LEU A 130 3.49 -8.72 -16.81
C LEU A 130 3.44 -7.25 -17.23
N LYS A 131 2.24 -6.65 -17.24
CA LYS A 131 2.04 -5.21 -17.50
C LYS A 131 2.80 -4.34 -16.49
N THR A 132 2.68 -4.66 -15.20
CA THR A 132 3.40 -3.95 -14.12
C THR A 132 4.92 -4.03 -14.32
N ASN A 133 5.45 -5.21 -14.68
CA ASN A 133 6.87 -5.38 -14.97
C ASN A 133 7.33 -4.57 -16.19
N ASN A 134 6.52 -4.52 -17.25
CA ASN A 134 6.85 -3.77 -18.46
C ASN A 134 6.88 -2.26 -18.20
N ILE A 135 5.88 -1.74 -17.48
CA ILE A 135 5.82 -0.32 -17.07
C ILE A 135 7.00 0.02 -16.16
N SER A 136 7.29 -0.82 -15.17
CA SER A 136 8.41 -0.61 -14.26
C SER A 136 9.75 -0.56 -15.01
N LYS A 137 9.95 -1.42 -16.01
CA LYS A 137 11.15 -1.40 -16.87
C LYS A 137 11.21 -0.18 -17.78
N SER A 138 10.10 0.18 -18.43
CA SER A 138 10.08 1.30 -19.38
C SER A 138 10.32 2.65 -18.69
N LEU A 139 9.90 2.78 -17.43
CA LEU A 139 10.08 3.98 -16.63
C LEU A 139 11.30 3.92 -15.70
N ASN A 140 12.10 2.85 -15.77
CA ASN A 140 13.24 2.59 -14.89
C ASN A 140 12.91 2.78 -13.40
N LEU A 141 11.72 2.34 -12.97
CA LEU A 141 11.25 2.52 -11.60
C LEU A 141 12.11 1.71 -10.63
N TYR A 142 12.37 2.30 -9.47
CA TYR A 142 13.00 1.59 -8.37
C TYR A 142 12.21 0.30 -8.02
N ARG A 143 12.92 -0.81 -7.87
CA ARG A 143 12.36 -2.10 -7.49
C ARG A 143 12.85 -2.49 -6.11
N GLN A 144 11.92 -2.49 -5.14
CA GLN A 144 12.18 -2.96 -3.79
C GLN A 144 12.56 -4.45 -3.76
N ASN A 145 13.50 -4.81 -2.89
CA ASN A 145 13.96 -6.19 -2.66
C ASN A 145 13.42 -6.80 -1.35
N TYR A 146 12.66 -6.05 -0.56
CA TYR A 146 12.04 -6.49 0.70
C TYR A 146 10.79 -5.66 0.99
N CYS A 147 10.02 -6.05 2.01
CA CYS A 147 8.75 -5.40 2.35
C CYS A 147 8.89 -3.94 2.83
N GLY A 148 10.08 -3.53 3.30
CA GLY A 148 10.32 -2.20 3.88
C GLY A 148 10.15 -2.15 5.40
N CYS A 149 9.57 -3.17 6.04
CA CYS A 149 9.36 -3.17 7.48
C CYS A 149 10.67 -3.40 8.25
N LYS A 150 11.01 -2.50 9.19
CA LYS A 150 12.17 -2.62 10.11
C LYS A 150 12.25 -4.00 10.78
N PHE A 151 11.11 -4.53 11.22
CA PHE A 151 11.05 -5.82 11.92
C PHE A 151 11.15 -7.04 10.98
N ALA A 152 11.00 -6.85 9.67
CA ALA A 152 11.23 -7.89 8.66
C ALA A 152 12.70 -8.02 8.26
N MET A 153 13.56 -7.05 8.62
CA MET A 153 15.00 -7.07 8.31
C MET A 153 15.82 -7.97 9.25
N ARG A 154 15.17 -8.83 10.04
CA ARG A 154 15.84 -9.73 10.98
C ARG A 154 16.40 -10.94 10.23
N ASN A 155 17.72 -10.95 10.10
CA ASN A 155 18.60 -11.99 9.55
C ASN A 155 18.69 -12.07 8.01
N SER A 156 19.69 -11.37 7.47
CA SER A 156 20.66 -12.05 6.59
C SER A 156 21.64 -12.83 7.48
#